data_AF-A0A972ZSP4-F1
#
_entry.id   AF-A0A972ZSP4-F1
#
_cell.length_a   1.000
_cell.length_b   1.000
_cell.length_c   1.000
_cell.angle_alpha   90.00
_cell.angle_beta   90.00
_cell.angle_gamma   90.00
#
_symmetry.space_group_name_H-M   'P 1'
#
loop_
_entity.id
_entity.type
_entity.pdbx_description
1 polymer ?
#
loop_
_entity_poly.entity_id
_entity_poly.type
_entity_poly.pdbx_seq_one_letter_code
_entity_poly.pdbx_strand_id
1 'polypeptide(L)'
;MKNSIGRCTRTAYWTRVIFVAVINILLRIFQKASADPGIIIFIGFISFFLSIYLFIWGVRRMHDVNKSGWYIIVPIYNVIFAFTPGTKGPNDYGEDPKTSNVIEADYMYEILFSILLASFIACASYALLMETKIIDSFQKSEIIKNVIWGVVFVASFIFSVAISIKNSIKT
;
A
#
# COMPACT_ATOMS: atom_id res chain seq x y z
N MET A 1 -24.32 -11.09 -9.77
CA MET A 1 -23.96 -9.66 -9.86
C MET A 1 -22.46 -9.55 -9.68
N LYS A 2 -21.73 -8.83 -10.56
CA LYS A 2 -20.28 -8.63 -10.38
C LYS A 2 -20.10 -7.64 -9.22
N ASN A 3 -19.29 -7.98 -8.22
CA ASN A 3 -19.01 -7.07 -7.12
C ASN A 3 -18.32 -5.78 -7.63
N SER A 4 -18.50 -4.67 -6.93
CA SER A 4 -17.95 -3.37 -7.30
C SER A 4 -16.48 -3.18 -6.90
N ILE A 5 -15.79 -4.24 -6.43
CA ILE A 5 -14.41 -4.18 -5.93
C ILE A 5 -13.47 -3.62 -7.01
N GLY A 6 -13.78 -3.83 -8.29
CA GLY A 6 -13.02 -3.29 -9.41
C GLY A 6 -13.11 -1.78 -9.62
N ARG A 7 -14.01 -1.06 -8.93
CA ARG A 7 -14.32 0.36 -9.15
C ARG A 7 -14.00 1.22 -7.93
N CYS A 8 -13.62 2.48 -8.14
CA CYS A 8 -13.30 3.43 -7.07
C CYS A 8 -13.99 4.78 -7.31
N THR A 9 -14.64 5.31 -6.26
CA THR A 9 -15.27 6.65 -6.30
C THR A 9 -14.22 7.75 -6.31
N ARG A 10 -14.59 8.95 -6.81
CA ARG A 10 -13.70 10.13 -6.81
C ARG A 10 -13.19 10.47 -5.41
N THR A 11 -14.06 10.48 -4.41
CA THR A 11 -13.69 10.81 -3.03
C THR A 11 -12.68 9.81 -2.50
N ALA A 12 -12.92 8.50 -2.69
CA ALA A 12 -11.98 7.48 -2.29
C ALA A 12 -10.62 7.69 -2.96
N TYR A 13 -10.58 7.86 -4.28
CA TYR A 13 -9.34 8.09 -5.04
C TYR A 13 -8.56 9.31 -4.53
N TRP A 14 -9.20 10.48 -4.42
CA TRP A 14 -8.52 11.72 -4.00
C TRP A 14 -8.00 11.65 -2.56
N THR A 15 -8.72 11.00 -1.64
CA THR A 15 -8.22 10.77 -0.28
C THR A 15 -6.92 9.96 -0.28
N ARG A 16 -6.80 8.95 -1.16
CA ARG A 16 -5.56 8.15 -1.27
C ARG A 16 -4.43 8.94 -1.90
N VAL A 17 -4.72 9.72 -2.95
CA VAL A 17 -3.74 10.62 -3.58
C VAL A 17 -3.17 11.60 -2.56
N ILE A 18 -4.03 12.28 -1.79
CA ILE A 18 -3.60 13.24 -0.77
C ILE A 18 -2.79 12.56 0.33
N PHE A 19 -3.27 11.42 0.84
CA PHE A 19 -2.56 10.65 1.87
C PHE A 19 -1.14 10.28 1.43
N VAL A 20 -1.00 9.73 0.21
CA VAL A 20 0.31 9.36 -0.33
C VAL A 20 1.17 10.59 -0.62
N ALA A 21 0.59 11.69 -1.10
CA ALA A 21 1.32 12.93 -1.34
C ALA A 21 1.93 13.50 -0.05
N VAL A 22 1.16 13.52 1.05
CA VAL A 22 1.65 13.97 2.36
C VAL A 22 2.82 13.11 2.84
N ILE A 23 2.70 11.79 2.78
CA ILE A 23 3.79 10.88 3.16
C ILE A 23 5.04 11.12 2.31
N ASN A 24 4.89 11.25 0.99
CA ASN A 24 6.03 11.53 0.11
C ASN A 24 6.69 12.87 0.43
N ILE A 25 5.94 13.92 0.74
CA ILE A 25 6.50 15.21 1.14
C ILE A 25 7.35 15.05 2.41
N LEU A 26 6.83 14.34 3.43
CA LEU A 26 7.57 14.07 4.66
C LEU A 26 8.85 13.29 4.37
N LEU A 27 8.77 12.21 3.59
CA LEU A 27 9.93 11.41 3.19
C LEU A 27 10.99 12.23 2.46
N ARG A 28 10.60 13.17 1.60
CA ARG A 28 11.54 14.08 0.91
C ARG A 28 12.24 15.05 1.86
N ILE A 29 11.56 15.52 2.91
CA ILE A 29 12.16 16.36 3.94
C ILE A 29 13.23 15.56 4.70
N PHE A 30 12.90 14.34 5.12
CA PHE A 30 13.87 13.43 5.76
C PHE A 30 15.05 13.11 4.84
N GLN A 31 14.79 12.82 3.57
CA GLN A 31 15.83 12.52 2.58
C GLN A 31 16.84 13.68 2.43
N LYS A 32 16.39 14.94 2.49
CA LYS A 32 17.29 16.10 2.43
C LYS A 32 18.11 16.30 3.72
N ALA A 33 17.61 15.83 4.84
CA ALA A 33 18.29 15.93 6.13
C ALA A 33 19.34 14.82 6.35
N SER A 34 19.30 13.75 5.55
CA SER A 34 20.21 12.61 5.66
C SER A 34 21.15 12.53 4.46
N ALA A 35 22.46 12.53 4.71
CA ALA A 35 23.48 12.31 3.67
C ALA A 35 23.84 10.81 3.50
N ASP A 36 23.27 9.94 4.33
CA ASP A 36 23.54 8.51 4.31
C ASP A 36 22.93 7.84 3.05
N PRO A 37 23.74 7.19 2.19
CA PRO A 37 23.24 6.55 0.98
C PRO A 37 22.23 5.43 1.25
N GLY A 38 22.36 4.70 2.36
CA GLY A 38 21.44 3.63 2.76
C GLY A 38 20.05 4.18 3.08
N ILE A 39 19.97 5.28 3.85
CA ILE A 39 18.72 5.98 4.14
C ILE A 39 18.06 6.52 2.86
N ILE A 40 18.85 7.08 1.93
CA ILE A 40 18.34 7.59 0.65
C ILE A 40 17.70 6.46 -0.18
N ILE A 41 18.39 5.33 -0.30
CA ILE A 41 17.91 4.15 -1.03
C ILE A 41 16.62 3.62 -0.36
N PHE A 42 16.61 3.52 0.97
CA PHE A 42 15.46 3.05 1.73
C PHE A 42 14.21 3.93 1.53
N ILE A 43 14.36 5.25 1.59
CA ILE A 43 13.28 6.19 1.29
C ILE A 43 12.78 6.05 -0.16
N GLY A 44 13.70 5.81 -1.10
CA GLY A 44 13.37 5.53 -2.50
C GLY A 44 12.47 4.31 -2.65
N PHE A 45 12.75 3.23 -1.92
CA PHE A 45 11.90 2.04 -1.92
C PHE A 45 10.51 2.28 -1.34
N ILE A 46 10.39 2.98 -0.20
CA ILE A 46 9.08 3.34 0.36
C ILE A 46 8.26 4.12 -0.67
N SER A 47 8.89 5.12 -1.31
CA SER A 47 8.25 5.95 -2.34
C SER A 47 7.78 5.11 -3.55
N PHE A 48 8.55 4.08 -3.91
CA PHE A 48 8.18 3.15 -4.97
C PHE A 48 6.94 2.30 -4.62
N PHE A 49 6.87 1.74 -3.40
CA PHE A 49 5.69 1.01 -2.94
C PHE A 49 4.43 1.89 -2.91
N LEU A 50 4.56 3.12 -2.43
CA LEU A 50 3.47 4.10 -2.43
C LEU A 50 3.01 4.45 -3.86
N SER A 51 3.92 4.44 -4.83
CA SER A 51 3.59 4.66 -6.25
C SER A 51 2.80 3.49 -6.84
N ILE A 52 3.18 2.24 -6.52
CA ILE A 52 2.41 1.04 -6.91
C ILE A 52 1.01 1.09 -6.31
N TYR A 53 0.90 1.46 -5.05
CA TYR A 53 -0.39 1.61 -4.39
C TYR A 53 -1.28 2.63 -5.11
N LEU A 54 -0.77 3.83 -5.44
CA LEU A 54 -1.54 4.81 -6.22
C LEU A 54 -1.90 4.30 -7.62
N PHE A 55 -1.01 3.54 -8.25
CA PHE A 55 -1.27 2.94 -9.55
C PHE A 55 -2.48 2.00 -9.51
N ILE A 56 -2.57 1.12 -8.50
CA ILE A 56 -3.71 0.22 -8.31
C ILE A 56 -5.02 1.01 -8.16
N TRP A 57 -5.01 2.06 -7.32
CA TRP A 57 -6.19 2.90 -7.13
C TRP A 57 -6.56 3.70 -8.39
N GLY A 58 -5.57 4.14 -9.17
CA GLY A 58 -5.81 4.78 -10.46
C GLY A 58 -6.43 3.83 -11.49
N VAL A 59 -6.03 2.56 -11.52
CA VAL A 59 -6.68 1.54 -12.36
C VAL A 59 -8.15 1.37 -11.99
N ARG A 60 -8.45 1.26 -10.68
CA ARG A 60 -9.83 1.18 -10.17
C ARG A 60 -10.64 2.43 -10.51
N ARG A 61 -9.99 3.59 -10.55
CA ARG A 61 -10.59 4.85 -10.97
C ARG A 61 -10.93 4.87 -12.46
N MET A 62 -10.08 4.32 -13.33
CA MET A 62 -10.36 4.17 -14.76
C MET A 62 -11.54 3.23 -15.01
N HIS A 63 -11.62 2.13 -14.26
CA HIS A 63 -12.75 1.21 -14.31
C HIS A 63 -14.07 1.89 -13.91
N ASP A 64 -14.03 2.87 -12.99
CA ASP A 64 -15.23 3.60 -12.59
C ASP A 64 -15.79 4.53 -13.69
N VAL A 65 -14.96 4.98 -14.64
CA VAL A 65 -15.42 5.71 -15.86
C VAL A 65 -15.63 4.79 -17.08
N ASN A 66 -15.68 3.47 -16.85
CA ASN A 66 -15.79 2.43 -17.87
C ASN A 66 -14.68 2.48 -18.93
N LYS A 67 -13.43 2.68 -18.49
CA LYS A 67 -12.22 2.65 -19.33
C LYS A 67 -11.25 1.59 -18.81
N SER A 68 -10.36 1.11 -19.68
CA SER A 68 -9.35 0.12 -19.27
C SER A 68 -8.31 0.75 -18.33
N GLY A 69 -7.79 -0.04 -17.40
CA GLY A 69 -6.76 0.39 -16.45
C GLY A 69 -5.51 0.98 -17.13
N TRP A 70 -5.18 0.52 -18.33
CA TRP A 70 -4.02 0.98 -19.11
C TRP A 70 -4.03 2.46 -19.48
N TYR A 71 -5.20 3.12 -19.48
CA TYR A 71 -5.29 4.58 -19.68
C TYR A 71 -4.53 5.36 -18.60
N ILE A 72 -4.20 4.73 -17.45
CA ILE A 72 -3.38 5.35 -16.42
C ILE A 72 -1.96 5.69 -16.87
N ILE A 73 -1.44 5.02 -17.90
CA ILE A 73 -0.10 5.29 -18.42
C ILE A 73 -0.08 6.59 -19.22
N VAL A 74 -1.23 7.05 -19.71
CA VAL A 74 -1.32 8.26 -20.53
C VAL A 74 -1.52 9.47 -19.61
N PRO A 75 -0.53 10.38 -19.47
CA PRO A 75 -0.53 11.39 -18.41
C PRO A 75 -1.72 12.36 -18.46
N ILE A 76 -2.14 12.76 -19.66
CA ILE A 76 -3.24 13.70 -19.87
C ILE A 76 -4.58 13.09 -19.45
N TYR A 77 -4.79 11.80 -19.71
CA TYR A 77 -6.04 11.11 -19.37
C TYR A 77 -6.19 10.90 -17.86
N ASN A 78 -5.09 10.77 -17.12
CA ASN A 78 -5.15 10.70 -15.65
C ASN A 78 -5.85 11.90 -15.05
N VAL A 79 -5.51 13.11 -15.51
CA VAL A 79 -6.11 14.34 -15.00
C VAL A 79 -7.59 14.40 -15.37
N ILE A 80 -7.93 14.16 -16.63
CA ILE A 80 -9.32 14.22 -17.11
C ILE A 80 -10.20 13.23 -16.33
N PHE A 81 -9.77 11.97 -16.23
CA PHE A 81 -10.56 10.94 -15.57
C PHE A 81 -10.54 11.05 -14.04
N ALA A 82 -9.51 11.63 -13.42
CA ALA A 82 -9.52 11.89 -11.98
C ALA A 82 -10.70 12.78 -11.56
N PHE A 83 -11.15 13.71 -12.41
CA PHE A 83 -12.26 14.64 -12.12
C PHE A 83 -13.61 14.24 -12.74
N THR A 84 -13.62 13.44 -13.81
CA THR A 84 -14.83 12.99 -14.51
C THR A 84 -15.81 12.26 -13.57
N PRO A 85 -17.13 12.45 -13.61
CA PRO A 85 -18.04 11.63 -12.79
C PRO A 85 -17.98 10.14 -13.19
N GLY A 86 -18.07 9.24 -12.21
CA GLY A 86 -18.17 7.79 -12.48
C GLY A 86 -19.46 7.40 -13.19
N THR A 87 -19.45 6.24 -13.85
CA THR A 87 -20.62 5.67 -14.53
C THR A 87 -21.72 5.36 -13.51
N LYS A 88 -22.94 5.88 -13.74
CA LYS A 88 -24.09 5.55 -12.89
C LYS A 88 -24.59 4.13 -13.19
N GLY A 89 -24.82 3.34 -12.15
CA GLY A 89 -25.30 1.97 -12.30
C GLY A 89 -24.19 0.98 -12.71
N PRO A 90 -24.56 -0.26 -13.10
CA PRO A 90 -23.62 -1.30 -13.48
C PRO A 90 -22.80 -0.92 -14.73
N ASN A 91 -21.52 -1.29 -14.75
CA ASN A 91 -20.65 -1.19 -15.92
C ASN A 91 -19.86 -2.49 -16.13
N ASP A 92 -18.93 -2.52 -17.10
CA ASP A 92 -18.17 -3.74 -17.46
C ASP A 92 -17.33 -4.30 -16.29
N TYR A 93 -17.01 -3.43 -15.33
CA TYR A 93 -16.17 -3.65 -14.16
C TYR A 93 -16.93 -3.84 -12.85
N GLY A 94 -18.27 -3.81 -12.87
CA GLY A 94 -19.13 -4.14 -11.73
C GLY A 94 -20.22 -3.13 -11.42
N GLU A 95 -20.96 -3.41 -10.34
CA GLU A 95 -22.02 -2.55 -9.80
C GLU A 95 -21.49 -1.16 -9.39
N ASP A 96 -22.40 -0.18 -9.28
CA ASP A 96 -22.04 1.17 -8.84
C ASP A 96 -21.46 1.11 -7.41
N PRO A 97 -20.23 1.61 -7.18
CA PRO A 97 -19.61 1.57 -5.86
C PRO A 97 -20.32 2.43 -4.81
N LYS A 98 -21.31 3.24 -5.20
CA LYS A 98 -22.17 3.98 -4.26
C LYS A 98 -23.34 3.14 -3.72
N THR A 99 -23.70 2.05 -4.38
CA THR A 99 -24.86 1.22 -4.03
C THR A 99 -24.50 -0.07 -3.32
N SER A 100 -23.21 -0.40 -3.21
CA SER A 100 -22.69 -1.62 -2.61
C SER A 100 -21.84 -1.31 -1.36
N ASN A 101 -21.76 -2.26 -0.42
CA ASN A 101 -20.89 -2.18 0.77
C ASN A 101 -19.41 -2.36 0.42
N VAL A 102 -18.87 -1.54 -0.49
CA VAL A 102 -17.47 -1.62 -0.99
C VAL A 102 -16.45 -1.26 0.08
N ILE A 103 -16.91 -0.55 1.11
CA ILE A 103 -16.11 -0.01 2.20
C ILE A 103 -15.31 -1.12 2.90
N GLU A 104 -15.90 -2.30 3.14
CA GLU A 104 -15.23 -3.41 3.83
C GLU A 104 -14.07 -4.01 3.01
N ALA A 105 -14.29 -4.23 1.71
CA ALA A 105 -13.27 -4.76 0.82
C ALA A 105 -12.12 -3.76 0.64
N ASP A 106 -12.44 -2.46 0.54
CA ASP A 106 -11.44 -1.41 0.47
C ASP A 106 -10.53 -1.42 1.70
N TYR A 107 -11.10 -1.45 2.92
CA TYR A 107 -10.30 -1.51 4.14
C TYR A 107 -9.41 -2.76 4.23
N MET A 108 -9.88 -3.91 3.73
CA MET A 108 -9.06 -5.12 3.71
C MET A 108 -7.79 -4.95 2.87
N TYR A 109 -7.89 -4.34 1.67
CA TYR A 109 -6.69 -4.07 0.85
C TYR A 109 -5.76 -3.04 1.49
N GLU A 110 -6.32 -2.04 2.17
CA GLU A 110 -5.53 -1.03 2.91
C GLU A 110 -4.74 -1.67 4.06
N ILE A 111 -5.38 -2.56 4.83
CA ILE A 111 -4.74 -3.28 5.94
C ILE A 111 -3.64 -4.19 5.40
N LEU A 112 -3.92 -4.97 4.35
CA LEU A 112 -2.92 -5.85 3.74
C LEU A 112 -1.72 -5.08 3.19
N PHE A 113 -1.95 -3.96 2.51
CA PHE A 113 -0.87 -3.10 2.01
C PHE A 113 -0.05 -2.49 3.16
N SER A 114 -0.72 -2.04 4.23
CA SER A 114 -0.04 -1.47 5.40
C SER A 114 0.84 -2.49 6.12
N ILE A 115 0.36 -3.73 6.27
CA ILE A 115 1.13 -4.84 6.85
C ILE A 115 2.35 -5.16 5.97
N LEU A 116 2.17 -5.23 4.65
CA LEU A 116 3.27 -5.48 3.71
C LEU A 116 4.32 -4.36 3.75
N LEU A 117 3.88 -3.11 3.81
CA LEU A 117 4.76 -1.96 3.91
C LEU A 117 5.52 -1.94 5.24
N ALA A 118 4.83 -2.24 6.35
CA ALA A 118 5.44 -2.30 7.68
C ALA A 118 6.47 -3.43 7.81
N SER A 119 6.19 -4.61 7.26
CA SER A 119 7.14 -5.73 7.27
C SER A 119 8.38 -5.43 6.43
N PHE A 120 8.21 -4.78 5.28
CA PHE A 120 9.32 -4.33 4.45
C PHE A 120 10.17 -3.26 5.15
N ILE A 121 9.53 -2.25 5.75
CA ILE A 121 10.20 -1.21 6.54
C ILE A 121 11.01 -1.83 7.67
N ALA A 122 10.45 -2.80 8.40
CA ALA A 122 11.15 -3.49 9.48
C ALA A 122 12.36 -4.28 8.97
N CYS A 123 12.22 -4.99 7.84
CA CYS A 123 13.29 -5.75 7.22
C CYS A 123 14.44 -4.84 6.73
N ALA A 124 14.11 -3.77 6.02
CA ALA A 124 15.12 -2.82 5.54
C ALA A 124 15.78 -2.03 6.68
N SER A 125 15.02 -1.66 7.72
CA SER A 125 15.60 -1.07 8.93
C SER A 125 16.58 -2.03 9.60
N TYR A 126 16.25 -3.33 9.67
CA TYR A 126 17.16 -4.35 10.19
C TYR A 126 18.43 -4.48 9.32
N ALA A 127 18.30 -4.45 8.00
CA ALA A 127 19.45 -4.48 7.09
C ALA A 127 20.37 -3.25 7.27
N LEU A 128 19.80 -2.04 7.39
CA LEU A 128 20.57 -0.83 7.68
C LEU A 128 21.24 -0.88 9.05
N LEU A 129 20.57 -1.45 10.05
CA LEU A 129 21.18 -1.68 11.36
C LEU A 129 22.41 -2.58 11.22
N MET A 130 22.33 -3.69 10.45
CA MET A 130 23.42 -4.64 10.20
C MET A 130 24.71 -4.01 9.62
N GLU A 131 24.60 -2.89 8.92
CA GLU A 131 25.75 -2.16 8.37
C GLU A 131 26.44 -1.24 9.40
N THR A 132 25.76 -0.89 10.50
CA THR A 132 26.34 -0.04 11.54
C THR A 132 27.19 -0.86 12.51
N LYS A 133 28.44 -0.42 12.76
CA LYS A 133 29.35 -0.98 13.80
C LYS A 133 28.78 -0.95 15.23
N ILE A 134 27.60 -0.34 15.42
CA ILE A 134 26.83 -0.34 16.68
C ILE A 134 26.45 -1.79 17.08
N ILE A 135 26.37 -2.71 16.12
CA ILE A 135 25.90 -4.07 16.35
C ILE A 135 26.85 -4.96 17.13
N ASP A 136 28.17 -4.76 17.10
CA ASP A 136 29.07 -5.58 17.94
C ASP A 136 28.72 -5.47 19.45
N SER A 137 28.09 -4.35 19.84
CA SER A 137 27.54 -4.11 21.18
C SER A 137 26.08 -4.59 21.35
N PHE A 138 25.24 -4.45 20.32
CA PHE A 138 23.81 -4.77 20.35
C PHE A 138 23.51 -6.27 20.14
N GLN A 139 24.24 -6.97 19.24
CA GLN A 139 24.12 -8.42 18.97
C GLN A 139 24.51 -9.29 20.18
N LYS A 140 25.20 -8.73 21.18
CA LYS A 140 25.49 -9.39 22.46
C LYS A 140 24.29 -9.37 23.42
N SER A 141 23.31 -8.50 23.21
CA SER A 141 22.19 -8.38 24.14
C SER A 141 21.10 -9.44 23.86
N GLU A 142 20.78 -10.21 24.88
CA GLU A 142 19.79 -11.30 24.82
C GLU A 142 18.37 -10.77 24.65
N ILE A 143 18.09 -9.60 25.24
CA ILE A 143 16.80 -8.90 25.16
C ILE A 143 16.44 -8.58 23.70
N ILE A 144 17.40 -8.12 22.90
CA ILE A 144 17.13 -7.65 21.54
C ILE A 144 16.93 -8.82 20.58
N LYS A 145 17.65 -9.93 20.79
CA LYS A 145 17.39 -11.19 20.08
C LYS A 145 15.96 -11.68 20.34
N ASN A 146 15.50 -11.62 21.59
CA ASN A 146 14.16 -12.05 21.97
C ASN A 146 13.08 -11.13 21.38
N VAL A 147 13.32 -9.82 21.30
CA VAL A 147 12.40 -8.88 20.65
C VAL A 147 12.31 -9.15 19.14
N ILE A 148 13.43 -9.34 18.46
CA ILE A 148 13.45 -9.63 17.01
C ILE A 148 12.72 -10.94 16.70
N TRP A 149 13.02 -12.01 17.45
CA TRP A 149 12.32 -13.29 17.29
C TRP A 149 10.84 -13.20 17.64
N GLY A 150 10.46 -12.37 18.62
CA GLY A 150 9.07 -12.07 18.94
C GLY A 150 8.33 -11.42 17.77
N VAL A 151 8.94 -10.43 17.11
CA VAL A 151 8.36 -9.76 15.94
C VAL A 151 8.22 -10.74 14.76
N VAL A 152 9.24 -11.56 14.50
CA VAL A 152 9.21 -12.59 13.44
C VAL A 152 8.12 -13.64 13.71
N PHE A 153 7.96 -14.06 14.97
CA PHE A 153 6.92 -15.00 15.39
C PHE A 153 5.50 -14.43 15.19
N VAL A 154 5.27 -13.19 15.63
CA VAL A 154 3.98 -12.51 15.46
C VAL A 154 3.64 -12.33 13.97
N ALA A 155 4.61 -11.91 13.16
CA ALA A 155 4.41 -11.79 11.71
C ALA A 155 4.05 -13.12 11.05
N SER A 156 4.72 -14.21 11.45
CA SER A 156 4.46 -15.56 10.93
C SER A 156 3.08 -16.10 11.36
N PHE A 157 2.67 -15.83 12.60
CA PHE A 157 1.35 -16.20 13.10
C PHE A 157 0.23 -15.47 12.36
N ILE A 158 0.38 -14.16 12.14
CA ILE A 158 -0.59 -13.36 11.39
C ILE A 158 -0.69 -13.84 9.94
N PHE A 159 0.43 -14.18 9.31
CA PHE A 159 0.44 -14.74 7.96
C PHE A 159 -0.32 -16.08 7.88
N SER A 160 -0.16 -16.95 8.89
CA SER A 160 -0.90 -18.21 9.00
C SER A 160 -2.41 -17.98 9.17
N VAL A 161 -2.81 -17.00 9.97
CA VAL A 161 -4.23 -16.65 10.16
C VAL A 161 -4.84 -16.10 8.86
N ALA A 162 -4.11 -15.24 8.13
CA ALA A 162 -4.55 -14.71 6.85
C ALA A 162 -4.77 -15.80 5.79
N ILE A 163 -3.90 -16.82 5.75
CA ILE A 163 -4.08 -18.01 4.90
C ILE A 163 -5.34 -18.80 5.30
N SER A 164 -5.55 -19.01 6.60
CA SER A 164 -6.71 -19.74 7.11
C SER A 164 -8.03 -19.07 6.73
N ILE A 165 -8.13 -17.75 6.90
CA ILE A 165 -9.32 -16.95 6.52
C ILE A 165 -9.55 -17.03 5.00
N LYS A 166 -8.50 -16.88 4.20
CA LYS A 166 -8.59 -17.00 2.73
C LYS A 166 -9.13 -18.36 2.29
N ASN A 167 -8.77 -19.43 3.01
CA ASN A 167 -9.25 -20.77 2.69
C ASN A 167 -10.70 -21.00 3.12
N SER A 168 -11.14 -20.42 4.25
CA SER A 168 -12.53 -20.50 4.73
C SER A 168 -13.54 -19.76 3.85
N ILE A 169 -13.13 -18.75 3.09
CA ILE A 169 -14.01 -18.00 2.19
C ILE A 169 -14.23 -18.74 0.85
N LYS A 170 -13.41 -19.77 0.55
CA LYS A 170 -13.50 -20.56 -0.69
C LYS A 170 -14.36 -21.82 -0.57
N THR A 171 -14.72 -22.22 0.65
CA THR A 171 -15.67 -23.31 0.96
C THR A 171 -17.06 -22.75 1.19
#